data_AF-U5H5Y5-F1
#
_entry.id   AF-U5H5Y5-F1
#
_cell.length_a   1.000
_cell.length_b   1.000
_cell.length_c   1.000
_cell.angle_alpha   90.00
_cell.angle_beta   90.00
_cell.angle_gamma   90.00
#
_symmetry.space_group_name_H-M   'P 1'
#
loop_
_entity.id
_entity.type
_entity.pdbx_description
1 polymer ?
#
loop_
_entity_poly.entity_id
_entity_poly.type
_entity_poly.pdbx_seq_one_letter_code
_entity_poly.pdbx_strand_id
1 'polypeptide(L)'
;MDEFADLDISDYEDDSATLARRARIEAARLQARDYSAKLEEPEWYLTSETQSSSPSPIPLQEDHGSTSQLKDLHRRKIFAIQHHYLQRSYLTSLNLALILSNGNSYIRGDGSEDVEVLDLILRSFLKLWEKDPEGLVGAGAWKEQGPMIVEIARKWKNYRGVPTFSFTASKVLILLSTNPSPPVAVENPQETLSPILNALKLHLTQSRYLAQLERVLQFLDRPVLAKALTNPNGPEVTMEDKRKAFEGLILTEEERWTLEEVTGLRAEVQDEPQEDHLRDVRSL
;
A
#
# COMPACT_ATOMS: atom_id res chain seq x y z
N MET A 1 -34.00 65.89 6.46
CA MET A 1 -34.61 65.22 5.30
C MET A 1 -33.46 64.70 4.46
N ASP A 2 -33.03 63.47 4.75
CA ASP A 2 -33.03 62.32 3.82
C ASP A 2 -33.27 62.68 2.34
N GLU A 3 -32.58 62.14 1.35
CA GLU A 3 -31.75 60.94 1.26
C GLU A 3 -30.97 61.07 -0.06
N PHE A 4 -29.70 60.67 -0.06
CA PHE A 4 -28.92 60.48 -1.28
C PHE A 4 -29.46 59.26 -2.01
N ALA A 5 -30.04 59.45 -3.20
CA ALA A 5 -30.26 58.39 -4.16
C ALA A 5 -29.70 58.83 -5.51
N ASP A 6 -28.63 58.16 -5.93
CA ASP A 6 -28.26 57.82 -7.31
C ASP A 6 -26.74 57.69 -7.41
N LEU A 7 -26.21 56.60 -6.83
CA LEU A 7 -24.98 55.98 -7.29
C LEU A 7 -25.25 54.49 -7.45
N ASP A 8 -25.45 54.13 -8.71
CA ASP A 8 -25.50 52.78 -9.25
C ASP A 8 -24.16 52.09 -8.97
N ILE A 9 -24.15 51.13 -8.05
CA ILE A 9 -23.01 50.26 -7.74
C ILE A 9 -23.52 48.81 -7.75
N SER A 10 -24.08 48.40 -8.88
CA SER A 10 -24.06 46.98 -9.29
C SER A 10 -23.18 46.89 -10.52
N ASP A 11 -21.92 46.44 -10.33
CA ASP A 11 -21.09 45.75 -11.33
C ASP A 11 -19.60 45.78 -10.93
N TYR A 12 -19.28 45.17 -9.79
CA TYR A 12 -17.91 44.68 -9.54
C TYR A 12 -17.99 43.25 -9.02
N GLU A 13 -18.53 42.37 -9.88
CA GLU A 13 -18.32 40.94 -9.74
C GLU A 13 -16.84 40.62 -9.99
N ASP A 14 -16.35 39.68 -9.18
CA ASP A 14 -14.99 39.24 -8.98
C ASP A 14 -14.44 38.44 -10.18
N ASP A 15 -14.39 39.07 -11.36
CA ASP A 15 -13.96 38.47 -12.62
C ASP A 15 -12.44 38.21 -12.70
N SER A 16 -11.68 38.80 -11.78
CA SER A 16 -10.21 38.67 -11.77
C SER A 16 -9.75 37.28 -11.34
N ALA A 17 -10.44 36.68 -10.37
CA ALA A 17 -10.10 35.37 -9.83
C ALA A 17 -10.49 34.23 -10.80
N THR A 18 -11.63 34.37 -11.47
CA THR A 18 -12.11 33.43 -12.49
C THR A 18 -11.26 33.49 -13.77
N LEU A 19 -10.85 34.68 -14.22
CA LEU A 19 -9.88 34.86 -15.31
C LEU A 19 -8.52 34.27 -14.97
N ALA A 20 -7.99 34.53 -13.76
CA ALA A 20 -6.70 33.99 -13.33
C ALA A 20 -6.72 32.45 -13.26
N ARG A 21 -7.84 31.85 -12.83
CA ARG A 21 -7.99 30.39 -12.78
C ARG A 21 -8.08 29.78 -14.19
N ARG A 22 -8.82 30.41 -15.11
CA ARG A 22 -8.90 29.96 -16.51
C ARG A 22 -7.53 30.05 -17.20
N ALA A 23 -6.81 31.16 -17.03
CA ALA A 23 -5.47 31.33 -17.59
C ALA A 23 -4.48 30.27 -17.10
N ARG A 24 -4.53 29.89 -15.81
CA ARG A 24 -3.68 28.79 -15.27
C ARG A 24 -4.03 27.43 -15.86
N ILE A 25 -5.32 27.14 -16.05
CA ILE A 25 -5.78 25.87 -16.63
C ILE A 25 -5.39 25.79 -18.11
N GLU A 26 -5.50 26.90 -18.85
CA GLU A 26 -5.10 26.96 -20.26
C GLU A 26 -3.58 26.86 -20.44
N ALA A 27 -2.80 27.53 -19.58
CA ALA A 27 -1.34 27.41 -19.56
C ALA A 27 -0.89 25.97 -19.25
N ALA A 28 -1.54 25.30 -18.30
CA ALA A 28 -1.27 23.89 -18.01
C ALA A 28 -1.62 22.96 -19.19
N ARG A 29 -2.69 23.27 -19.94
CA ARG A 29 -3.07 22.52 -21.16
C ARG A 29 -2.11 22.74 -22.32
N LEU A 30 -1.56 23.94 -22.47
CA LEU A 30 -0.53 24.24 -23.47
C LEU A 30 0.78 23.50 -23.10
N GLN A 31 1.21 23.54 -21.84
CA GLN A 31 2.37 22.77 -21.38
C GLN A 31 2.19 21.26 -21.56
N ALA A 32 0.97 20.73 -21.36
CA ALA A 32 0.68 19.31 -21.58
C ALA A 32 0.62 18.93 -23.07
N ARG A 33 0.29 19.87 -23.96
CA ARG A 33 0.28 19.65 -25.42
C ARG A 33 1.68 19.56 -26.01
N ASP A 34 2.64 20.31 -25.46
CA ASP A 34 4.04 20.30 -25.88
C ASP A 34 4.86 19.20 -25.17
N TYR A 35 4.26 18.49 -24.21
CA TYR A 35 4.87 17.32 -23.58
C TYR A 35 4.78 16.11 -24.51
N SER A 36 5.52 16.14 -25.62
CA SER A 36 5.92 14.90 -26.28
C SER A 36 6.99 14.28 -25.39
N ALA A 37 6.59 13.33 -24.54
CA ALA A 37 7.57 12.40 -24.01
C ALA A 37 8.26 11.79 -25.23
N LYS A 38 9.53 12.14 -25.47
CA LYS A 38 10.38 11.32 -26.31
C LYS A 38 10.33 9.95 -25.65
N LEU A 39 9.58 9.03 -26.24
CA LEU A 39 9.78 7.61 -26.06
C LEU A 39 11.18 7.34 -26.64
N GLU A 40 12.21 7.73 -25.90
CA GLU A 40 13.47 7.02 -25.98
C GLU A 40 13.11 5.63 -25.52
N GLU A 41 13.10 4.70 -26.48
CA GLU A 41 13.02 3.29 -26.17
C GLU A 41 14.06 3.02 -25.10
N PRO A 42 13.64 2.48 -23.95
CA PRO A 42 14.56 2.35 -22.83
C PRO A 42 15.72 1.45 -23.25
N GLU A 43 16.95 1.90 -22.98
CA GLU A 43 18.20 1.36 -23.55
C GLU A 43 18.39 -0.17 -23.38
N TRP A 44 17.61 -0.81 -22.51
CA TRP A 44 17.56 -2.27 -22.38
C TRP A 44 17.04 -3.02 -23.61
N TYR A 45 16.41 -2.32 -24.58
CA TYR A 45 16.01 -2.89 -25.88
C TYR A 45 17.16 -2.88 -26.90
N LEU A 46 18.13 -1.98 -26.76
CA LEU A 46 19.21 -1.77 -27.73
C LEU A 46 20.44 -2.68 -27.51
N THR A 47 20.50 -3.40 -26.40
CA THR A 47 21.70 -4.16 -26.00
C THR A 47 21.73 -5.61 -26.49
N SER A 48 20.67 -6.12 -27.12
CA SER A 48 20.61 -7.54 -27.52
C SER A 48 21.03 -7.88 -28.96
N GLU A 49 21.27 -6.93 -29.88
CA GLU A 49 21.54 -7.31 -31.29
C GLU A 49 22.71 -6.63 -32.02
N THR A 50 23.41 -5.64 -31.44
CA THR A 50 24.46 -4.88 -32.19
C THR A 50 25.90 -5.01 -31.66
N GLN A 51 26.20 -5.88 -30.70
CA GLN A 51 27.60 -6.18 -30.36
C GLN A 51 28.14 -7.37 -31.14
N SER A 52 28.19 -7.21 -32.47
CA SER A 52 29.08 -8.00 -33.32
C SER A 52 30.20 -7.09 -33.83
N SER A 53 31.42 -7.46 -33.47
CA SER A 53 32.66 -7.16 -34.20
C SER A 53 33.19 -5.71 -34.15
N SER A 54 33.77 -5.28 -33.03
CA SER A 54 34.91 -4.35 -33.08
C SER A 54 35.73 -4.38 -31.77
N PRO A 55 37.06 -4.59 -31.81
CA PRO A 55 37.88 -4.56 -30.60
C PRO A 55 38.33 -3.13 -30.30
N SER A 56 37.76 -2.51 -29.26
CA SER A 56 38.29 -1.25 -28.69
C SER A 56 39.32 -1.55 -27.58
N PRO A 57 40.49 -0.89 -27.57
CA PRO A 57 41.46 -1.02 -26.49
C PRO A 57 41.15 0.04 -25.42
N ILE A 58 40.41 -0.34 -24.38
CA ILE A 58 40.20 0.48 -23.18
C ILE A 58 40.55 -0.41 -21.98
N PRO A 59 41.28 0.10 -20.96
CA PRO A 59 41.82 -0.76 -19.90
C PRO A 59 40.68 -1.39 -19.11
N LEU A 60 40.87 -2.66 -18.75
CA LEU A 60 40.04 -3.43 -17.82
C LEU A 60 39.84 -2.63 -16.53
N GLN A 61 38.67 -2.02 -16.40
CA GLN A 61 38.13 -1.59 -15.12
C GLN A 61 37.46 -2.81 -14.50
N GLU A 62 38.09 -3.39 -13.48
CA GLU A 62 37.61 -4.57 -12.77
C GLU A 62 36.26 -4.30 -12.07
N ASP A 63 35.33 -5.25 -12.24
CA ASP A 63 34.28 -5.64 -11.29
C ASP A 63 33.00 -4.81 -11.06
N HIS A 64 32.43 -4.20 -12.11
CA HIS A 64 31.03 -3.71 -12.07
C HIS A 64 30.07 -4.30 -13.13
N GLY A 65 30.57 -4.98 -14.16
CA GLY A 65 29.73 -5.51 -15.25
C GLY A 65 28.89 -6.75 -14.88
N SER A 66 29.41 -7.62 -14.02
CA SER A 66 28.76 -8.90 -13.65
C SER A 66 27.52 -8.70 -12.77
N THR A 67 27.56 -7.75 -11.84
CA THR A 67 26.42 -7.45 -10.96
C THR A 67 25.29 -6.72 -11.69
N SER A 68 25.61 -5.86 -12.67
CA SER A 68 24.61 -5.18 -13.51
C SER A 68 23.82 -6.17 -14.36
N GLN A 69 24.51 -7.06 -15.08
CA GLN A 69 23.85 -8.06 -15.93
C GLN A 69 22.99 -9.04 -15.13
N LEU A 70 23.45 -9.42 -13.92
CA LEU A 70 22.66 -10.26 -13.02
C LEU A 70 21.40 -9.52 -12.51
N LYS A 71 21.50 -8.22 -12.20
CA LYS A 71 20.34 -7.38 -11.80
C LYS A 71 19.34 -7.27 -12.96
N ASP A 72 19.82 -7.07 -14.18
CA ASP A 72 18.97 -7.01 -15.36
C ASP A 72 18.26 -8.34 -15.63
N LEU A 73 18.96 -9.46 -15.48
CA LEU A 73 18.35 -10.79 -15.58
C LEU A 73 17.30 -11.01 -14.48
N HIS A 74 17.56 -10.55 -13.27
CA HIS A 74 16.61 -10.65 -12.14
C HIS A 74 15.33 -9.85 -12.42
N ARG A 75 15.46 -8.60 -12.85
CA ARG A 75 14.34 -7.75 -13.24
C ARG A 75 13.52 -8.35 -14.39
N ARG A 76 14.18 -8.94 -15.40
CA ARG A 76 13.50 -9.66 -16.49
C ARG A 76 12.69 -10.86 -15.97
N LYS A 77 13.21 -11.59 -14.98
CA LYS A 77 12.47 -12.69 -14.33
C LYS A 77 11.27 -12.18 -13.54
N ILE A 78 11.42 -11.11 -12.75
CA ILE A 78 10.30 -10.47 -12.03
C ILE A 78 9.23 -10.02 -13.03
N PHE A 79 9.62 -9.31 -14.09
CA PHE A 79 8.71 -8.85 -15.13
C PHE A 79 7.94 -10.01 -15.78
N ALA A 80 8.62 -11.12 -16.09
CA ALA A 80 7.95 -12.30 -16.65
C ALA A 80 6.91 -12.89 -15.68
N ILE A 81 7.23 -12.97 -14.38
CA ILE A 81 6.30 -13.41 -13.34
C ILE A 81 5.08 -12.48 -13.28
N GLN A 82 5.32 -11.16 -13.25
CA GLN A 82 4.26 -10.15 -13.25
C GLN A 82 3.38 -10.23 -14.48
N HIS A 83 3.97 -10.44 -15.66
CA HIS A 83 3.24 -10.61 -16.90
C HIS A 83 2.28 -11.81 -16.81
N HIS A 84 2.73 -12.95 -16.27
CA HIS A 84 1.84 -14.08 -16.01
C HIS A 84 0.73 -13.76 -15.00
N TYR A 85 1.03 -13.00 -13.94
CA TYR A 85 0.02 -12.53 -12.98
C TYR A 85 -1.04 -11.64 -13.66
N LEU A 86 -0.63 -10.68 -14.49
CA LEU A 86 -1.52 -9.78 -15.22
C LEU A 86 -2.37 -10.52 -16.25
N GLN A 87 -1.83 -11.56 -16.90
CA GLN A 87 -2.56 -12.47 -17.78
C GLN A 87 -3.46 -13.46 -17.04
N ARG A 88 -3.60 -13.34 -15.71
CA ARG A 88 -4.40 -14.23 -14.85
C ARG A 88 -3.92 -15.68 -14.81
N SER A 89 -2.67 -15.93 -15.20
CA SER A 89 -1.99 -17.22 -15.07
C SER A 89 -1.38 -17.36 -13.66
N TYR A 90 -2.21 -17.30 -12.63
CA TYR A 90 -1.78 -17.15 -11.24
C TYR A 90 -0.96 -18.34 -10.73
N LEU A 91 -1.25 -19.57 -11.17
CA LEU A 91 -0.48 -20.76 -10.79
C LEU A 91 0.94 -20.71 -11.36
N THR A 92 1.09 -20.30 -12.62
CA THR A 92 2.39 -20.09 -13.26
C THR A 92 3.17 -19.00 -12.55
N SER A 93 2.52 -17.87 -12.28
CA SER A 93 3.10 -16.75 -11.51
C SER A 93 3.62 -17.22 -10.14
N LEU A 94 2.77 -17.92 -9.38
CA LEU A 94 3.12 -18.44 -8.06
C LEU A 94 4.32 -19.38 -8.12
N ASN A 95 4.29 -20.38 -9.01
CA ASN A 95 5.37 -21.37 -9.11
C ASN A 95 6.69 -20.74 -9.53
N LEU A 96 6.69 -19.84 -10.52
CA LEU A 96 7.90 -19.13 -10.95
C LEU A 96 8.46 -18.23 -9.84
N ALA A 97 7.59 -17.54 -9.08
CA ALA A 97 8.02 -16.70 -7.98
C ALA A 97 8.59 -17.51 -6.81
N LEU A 98 8.00 -18.67 -6.47
CA LEU A 98 8.54 -19.58 -5.47
C LEU A 98 9.91 -20.14 -5.89
N ILE A 99 10.07 -20.52 -7.17
CA ILE A 99 11.36 -20.96 -7.71
C ILE A 99 12.40 -19.84 -7.61
N LEU A 100 12.03 -18.61 -8.01
CA LEU A 100 12.92 -17.46 -7.93
C LEU A 100 13.34 -17.15 -6.49
N SER A 101 12.39 -17.23 -5.54
CA SER A 101 12.66 -17.02 -4.11
C SER A 101 13.53 -18.11 -3.48
N ASN A 102 13.54 -19.33 -4.03
CA ASN A 102 14.36 -20.45 -3.52
C ASN A 102 15.75 -20.53 -4.19
N GLY A 103 15.93 -19.88 -5.33
CA GLY A 103 17.10 -20.05 -6.19
C GLY A 103 18.43 -19.50 -5.66
N ASN A 104 18.48 -18.89 -4.46
CA ASN A 104 19.67 -18.32 -3.79
C ASN A 104 20.56 -17.36 -4.61
N SER A 105 20.22 -17.05 -5.86
CA SER A 105 20.84 -16.01 -6.67
C SER A 105 20.25 -14.64 -6.30
N TYR A 106 20.17 -14.36 -5.00
CA TYR A 106 19.80 -13.07 -4.46
C TYR A 106 20.99 -12.14 -4.62
N ILE A 107 20.91 -11.28 -5.63
CA ILE A 107 21.65 -10.03 -5.55
C ILE A 107 20.95 -9.27 -4.43
N ARG A 108 21.55 -9.24 -3.23
CA ARG A 108 21.13 -8.33 -2.17
C ARG A 108 21.22 -6.90 -2.73
N GLY A 109 20.16 -6.42 -3.35
CA GLY A 109 19.99 -5.06 -3.82
C GLY A 109 18.88 -4.45 -2.99
N ASP A 110 19.23 -3.46 -2.17
CA ASP A 110 18.36 -2.46 -1.51
C ASP A 110 16.87 -2.83 -1.38
N GLY A 111 16.56 -4.00 -0.81
CA GLY A 111 15.28 -4.45 -0.25
C GLY A 111 14.00 -4.44 -1.11
N SER A 112 13.93 -3.76 -2.24
CA SER A 112 12.66 -3.46 -2.95
C SER A 112 12.23 -4.57 -3.90
N GLU A 113 13.14 -5.09 -4.72
CA GLU A 113 12.87 -6.17 -5.69
C GLU A 113 12.54 -7.49 -4.99
N ASP A 114 13.20 -7.76 -3.85
CA ASP A 114 12.93 -8.94 -3.01
C ASP A 114 11.49 -8.95 -2.50
N VAL A 115 11.01 -7.79 -2.03
CA VAL A 115 9.63 -7.65 -1.52
C VAL A 115 8.60 -7.81 -2.62
N GLU A 116 8.91 -7.35 -3.83
CA GLU A 116 8.03 -7.48 -4.98
C GLU A 116 7.77 -8.97 -5.32
N VAL A 117 8.80 -9.81 -5.27
CA VAL A 117 8.65 -11.26 -5.46
C VAL A 117 7.79 -11.87 -4.34
N LEU A 118 8.04 -11.52 -3.08
CA LEU A 118 7.26 -12.03 -1.95
C LEU A 118 5.79 -11.58 -2.03
N ASP A 119 5.54 -10.33 -2.38
CA ASP A 119 4.19 -9.79 -2.57
C ASP A 119 3.48 -10.46 -3.75
N LEU A 120 4.17 -10.74 -4.86
CA LEU A 120 3.61 -11.50 -5.98
C LEU A 120 3.23 -12.93 -5.60
N ILE A 121 4.03 -13.61 -4.77
CA ILE A 121 3.71 -14.93 -4.23
C ILE A 121 2.37 -14.85 -3.47
N LEU A 122 2.27 -13.93 -2.51
CA LEU A 122 1.07 -13.80 -1.68
C LEU A 122 -0.16 -13.38 -2.49
N ARG A 123 -0.03 -12.45 -3.44
CA ARG A 123 -1.13 -12.04 -4.32
C ARG A 123 -1.60 -13.15 -5.25
N SER A 124 -0.66 -13.89 -5.84
CA SER A 124 -0.98 -15.03 -6.71
C SER A 124 -1.70 -16.11 -5.93
N PHE A 125 -1.23 -16.41 -4.71
CA PHE A 125 -1.90 -17.32 -3.78
C PHE A 125 -3.33 -16.87 -3.46
N LEU A 126 -3.53 -15.61 -3.06
CA LEU A 126 -4.88 -15.08 -2.77
C LEU A 126 -5.82 -15.22 -3.97
N LYS A 127 -5.31 -15.01 -5.19
CA LYS A 127 -6.10 -15.15 -6.42
C LYS A 127 -6.42 -16.60 -6.76
N LEU A 128 -5.51 -17.53 -6.47
CA LEU A 128 -5.77 -18.97 -6.62
C LEU A 128 -6.80 -19.44 -5.61
N TRP A 129 -6.67 -19.04 -4.34
CA TRP A 129 -7.63 -19.39 -3.30
C TRP A 129 -9.03 -18.85 -3.59
N GLU A 130 -9.13 -17.62 -4.10
CA GLU A 130 -10.41 -17.02 -4.51
C GLU A 130 -11.08 -17.81 -5.64
N LYS A 131 -10.30 -18.45 -6.52
CA LYS A 131 -10.79 -19.17 -7.69
C LYS A 131 -11.15 -20.63 -7.41
N ASP A 132 -10.28 -21.34 -6.71
CA ASP A 132 -10.41 -22.78 -6.47
C ASP A 132 -9.64 -23.20 -5.19
N PRO A 133 -10.24 -23.02 -4.01
CA PRO A 133 -9.58 -23.36 -2.74
C PRO A 133 -9.42 -24.87 -2.57
N GLU A 134 -10.40 -25.67 -3.01
CA GLU A 134 -10.36 -27.13 -2.90
C GLU A 134 -9.30 -27.73 -3.81
N GLY A 135 -9.19 -27.27 -5.06
CA GLY A 135 -8.14 -27.72 -5.98
C GLY A 135 -6.75 -27.29 -5.52
N LEU A 136 -6.62 -26.10 -4.91
CA LEU A 136 -5.33 -25.63 -4.37
C LEU A 136 -4.88 -26.48 -3.17
N VAL A 137 -5.79 -26.78 -2.23
CA VAL A 137 -5.50 -27.61 -1.05
C VAL A 137 -5.34 -29.09 -1.41
N GLY A 138 -6.13 -29.57 -2.37
CA GLY A 138 -6.10 -30.95 -2.85
C GLY A 138 -4.89 -31.28 -3.71
N ALA A 139 -4.18 -30.27 -4.23
CA ALA A 139 -2.95 -30.46 -4.97
C ALA A 139 -1.85 -31.04 -4.07
N GLY A 140 -1.10 -32.03 -4.55
CA GLY A 140 0.00 -32.65 -3.79
C GLY A 140 1.06 -31.63 -3.33
N ALA A 141 1.23 -30.53 -4.07
CA ALA A 141 2.14 -29.44 -3.73
C ALA A 141 1.73 -28.65 -2.48
N TRP A 142 0.45 -28.68 -2.07
CA TRP A 142 -0.05 -27.92 -0.91
C TRP A 142 0.70 -28.25 0.38
N LYS A 143 1.09 -29.52 0.55
CA LYS A 143 1.83 -29.99 1.72
C LYS A 143 3.15 -29.24 1.94
N GLU A 144 3.79 -28.83 0.85
CA GLU A 144 5.07 -28.09 0.89
C GLU A 144 4.85 -26.58 0.74
N GLN A 145 3.98 -26.17 -0.18
CA GLN A 145 3.76 -24.75 -0.50
C GLN A 145 2.96 -24.02 0.60
N GLY A 146 1.99 -24.68 1.22
CA GLY A 146 1.13 -24.07 2.24
C GLY A 146 1.93 -23.48 3.42
N PRO A 147 2.79 -24.26 4.10
CA PRO A 147 3.65 -23.75 5.15
C PRO A 147 4.58 -22.63 4.68
N MET A 148 5.15 -22.77 3.47
CA MET A 148 6.03 -21.75 2.88
C MET A 148 5.31 -20.41 2.68
N ILE A 149 4.04 -20.42 2.27
CA ILE A 149 3.22 -19.21 2.09
C ILE A 149 3.00 -18.49 3.42
N VAL A 150 2.74 -19.22 4.50
CA VAL A 150 2.63 -18.63 5.85
C VAL A 150 3.95 -17.97 6.27
N GLU A 151 5.07 -18.68 6.09
CA GLU A 151 6.39 -18.15 6.43
C GLU A 151 6.73 -16.90 5.59
N ILE A 152 6.37 -16.88 4.31
CA ILE A 152 6.52 -15.68 3.47
C ILE A 152 5.66 -14.53 3.99
N ALA A 153 4.40 -14.78 4.37
CA ALA A 153 3.56 -13.74 4.96
C ALA A 153 4.19 -13.17 6.23
N ARG A 154 4.78 -14.02 7.09
CA ARG A 154 5.49 -13.61 8.32
C ARG A 154 6.73 -12.75 8.09
N LYS A 155 7.33 -12.80 6.89
CA LYS A 155 8.47 -11.94 6.52
C LYS A 155 8.12 -10.45 6.46
N TRP A 156 6.84 -10.06 6.54
CA TRP A 156 6.43 -8.64 6.60
C TRP A 156 7.21 -7.85 7.66
N LYS A 157 7.58 -8.50 8.78
CA LYS A 157 8.34 -7.90 9.89
C LYS A 157 9.70 -7.34 9.45
N ASN A 158 10.28 -7.90 8.38
CA ASN A 158 11.57 -7.49 7.82
C ASN A 158 11.43 -6.32 6.84
N TYR A 159 10.19 -6.01 6.42
CA TYR A 159 9.89 -5.04 5.36
C TYR A 159 8.81 -4.05 5.81
N ARG A 160 8.95 -3.53 7.03
CA ARG A 160 7.97 -2.61 7.65
C ARG A 160 7.70 -1.34 6.83
N GLY A 161 8.68 -0.91 6.02
CA GLY A 161 8.58 0.24 5.12
C GLY A 161 7.76 -0.01 3.84
N VAL A 162 7.18 -1.20 3.64
CA VAL A 162 6.41 -1.54 2.43
C VAL A 162 4.96 -1.88 2.80
N PRO A 163 4.05 -0.87 2.88
CA PRO A 163 2.66 -1.06 3.31
C PRO A 163 1.89 -2.07 2.48
N THR A 164 2.15 -2.11 1.18
CA THR A 164 1.47 -3.02 0.24
C THR A 164 1.74 -4.48 0.57
N PHE A 165 2.99 -4.82 0.95
CA PHE A 165 3.34 -6.17 1.35
C PHE A 165 2.75 -6.54 2.71
N SER A 166 2.80 -5.64 3.70
CA SER A 166 2.16 -5.88 4.99
C SER A 166 0.64 -6.06 4.87
N PHE A 167 -0.01 -5.28 4.00
CA PHE A 167 -1.42 -5.44 3.69
C PHE A 167 -1.73 -6.81 3.07
N THR A 168 -0.98 -7.24 2.04
CA THR A 168 -1.15 -8.56 1.43
C THR A 168 -0.88 -9.69 2.44
N ALA A 169 0.15 -9.55 3.29
CA ALA A 169 0.45 -10.50 4.36
C ALA A 169 -0.70 -10.64 5.35
N SER A 170 -1.31 -9.53 5.79
CA SER A 170 -2.51 -9.59 6.66
C SER A 170 -3.64 -10.36 6.00
N LYS A 171 -3.90 -10.13 4.70
CA LYS A 171 -4.95 -10.86 3.96
C LYS A 171 -4.70 -12.36 3.90
N VAL A 172 -3.45 -12.80 3.74
CA VAL A 172 -3.09 -14.21 3.72
C VAL A 172 -3.22 -14.83 5.10
N LEU A 173 -2.70 -14.16 6.13
CA LEU A 173 -2.77 -14.66 7.50
C LEU A 173 -4.22 -14.79 7.97
N ILE A 174 -5.07 -13.78 7.75
CA ILE A 174 -6.50 -13.87 8.12
C ILE A 174 -7.21 -14.99 7.39
N LEU A 175 -6.90 -15.19 6.09
CA LEU A 175 -7.52 -16.22 5.27
C LEU A 175 -7.22 -17.62 5.80
N LEU A 176 -5.95 -17.87 6.14
CA LEU A 176 -5.47 -19.15 6.65
C LEU A 176 -5.85 -19.38 8.11
N SER A 177 -6.02 -18.32 8.91
CA SER A 177 -6.60 -18.41 10.25
C SER A 177 -8.09 -18.76 10.24
N THR A 178 -8.84 -18.21 9.27
CA THR A 178 -10.29 -18.46 9.14
C THR A 178 -10.61 -19.76 8.41
N ASN A 179 -9.69 -20.24 7.57
CA ASN A 179 -9.84 -21.47 6.80
C ASN A 179 -8.60 -22.38 7.01
N PRO A 180 -8.42 -22.95 8.21
CA PRO A 180 -7.30 -23.82 8.50
C PRO A 180 -7.36 -25.07 7.61
N SER A 181 -6.22 -25.46 7.05
CA SER A 181 -6.12 -26.59 6.12
C SER A 181 -4.79 -27.31 6.32
N PRO A 182 -4.77 -28.56 6.80
CA PRO A 182 -3.52 -29.29 7.05
C PRO A 182 -2.57 -29.28 5.84
N PRO A 183 -1.25 -29.06 6.03
CA PRO A 183 -0.53 -28.90 7.30
C PRO A 183 -0.53 -27.45 7.85
N VAL A 184 -1.28 -26.54 7.24
CA VAL A 184 -1.29 -25.11 7.58
C VAL A 184 -2.30 -24.81 8.68
N ALA A 185 -1.79 -24.32 9.80
CA ALA A 185 -2.59 -23.71 10.86
C ALA A 185 -1.87 -22.46 11.40
N VAL A 186 -2.60 -21.36 11.57
CA VAL A 186 -2.09 -20.16 12.25
C VAL A 186 -2.44 -20.30 13.74
N GLU A 187 -1.45 -20.63 14.55
CA GLU A 187 -1.64 -20.95 15.98
C GLU A 187 -2.08 -19.74 16.82
N ASN A 188 -1.59 -18.54 16.49
CA ASN A 188 -1.95 -17.31 17.17
C ASN A 188 -2.83 -16.42 16.28
N PRO A 189 -4.15 -16.33 16.54
CA PRO A 189 -5.07 -15.47 15.79
C PRO A 189 -4.65 -14.00 15.76
N GLN A 190 -4.02 -13.49 16.85
CA GLN A 190 -3.61 -12.09 16.95
C GLN A 190 -2.46 -11.73 15.99
N GLU A 191 -1.76 -12.73 15.42
CA GLU A 191 -0.71 -12.51 14.41
C GLU A 191 -1.24 -11.78 13.15
N THR A 192 -2.56 -11.86 12.91
CA THR A 192 -3.23 -11.20 11.77
C THR A 192 -3.31 -9.67 11.89
N LEU A 193 -3.17 -9.13 13.10
CA LEU A 193 -3.37 -7.71 13.42
C LEU A 193 -2.14 -6.86 13.14
N SER A 194 -0.95 -7.30 13.53
CA SER A 194 0.30 -6.56 13.35
C SER A 194 0.59 -6.12 11.90
N PRO A 195 0.47 -6.98 10.87
CA PRO A 195 0.76 -6.56 9.50
C PRO A 195 -0.22 -5.49 8.97
N ILE A 196 -1.50 -5.54 9.36
CA ILE A 196 -2.46 -4.52 8.90
C ILE A 196 -2.26 -3.18 9.60
N LEU A 197 -1.91 -3.19 10.89
CA LEU A 197 -1.53 -1.97 11.60
C LEU A 197 -0.25 -1.35 11.02
N ASN A 198 0.75 -2.17 10.67
CA ASN A 198 1.94 -1.68 9.99
C ASN A 198 1.61 -1.00 8.63
N ALA A 199 0.67 -1.56 7.85
CA ALA A 199 0.24 -0.95 6.61
C ALA A 199 -0.52 0.38 6.82
N LEU A 200 -1.32 0.46 7.88
CA LEU A 200 -2.10 1.65 8.25
C LEU A 200 -1.26 2.78 8.81
N LYS A 201 -0.12 2.50 9.45
CA LYS A 201 0.77 3.52 10.02
C LYS A 201 1.09 4.65 9.05
N LEU A 202 1.31 4.33 7.76
CA LEU A 202 1.61 5.33 6.73
C LEU A 202 0.36 5.84 5.99
N HIS A 203 -0.79 5.19 6.16
CA HIS A 203 -1.99 5.40 5.36
C HIS A 203 -3.27 5.20 6.20
N LEU A 204 -3.39 5.97 7.29
CA LEU A 204 -4.42 5.81 8.33
C LEU A 204 -5.86 5.88 7.79
N THR A 205 -6.08 6.64 6.73
CA THR A 205 -7.40 6.87 6.12
C THR A 205 -7.68 6.00 4.89
N GLN A 206 -6.74 5.11 4.52
CA GLN A 206 -6.88 4.30 3.32
C GLN A 206 -8.00 3.26 3.50
N SER A 207 -9.13 3.48 2.82
CA SER A 207 -10.35 2.68 2.95
C SER A 207 -10.13 1.17 2.80
N ARG A 208 -9.27 0.75 1.86
CA ARG A 208 -8.94 -0.68 1.66
C ARG A 208 -8.26 -1.30 2.87
N TYR A 209 -7.43 -0.54 3.58
CA TYR A 209 -6.72 -1.02 4.75
C TYR A 209 -7.64 -1.02 5.97
N LEU A 210 -8.46 0.01 6.13
CA LEU A 210 -9.50 0.07 7.16
C LEU A 210 -10.50 -1.10 7.03
N ALA A 211 -10.98 -1.40 5.82
CA ALA A 211 -11.87 -2.53 5.57
C ALA A 211 -11.22 -3.90 5.90
N GLN A 212 -9.90 -4.01 5.72
CA GLN A 212 -9.18 -5.21 6.12
C GLN A 212 -8.97 -5.28 7.63
N LEU A 213 -8.66 -4.16 8.28
CA LEU A 213 -8.56 -4.08 9.74
C LEU A 213 -9.92 -4.42 10.39
N GLU A 214 -11.02 -3.94 9.82
CA GLU A 214 -12.38 -4.27 10.28
C GLU A 214 -12.60 -5.79 10.28
N ARG A 215 -12.24 -6.48 9.19
CA ARG A 215 -12.34 -7.94 9.09
C ARG A 215 -11.47 -8.65 10.13
N VAL A 216 -10.25 -8.17 10.35
CA VAL A 216 -9.34 -8.72 11.36
C VAL A 216 -9.93 -8.53 12.77
N LEU A 217 -10.44 -7.35 13.08
CA LEU A 217 -11.06 -7.07 14.38
C LEU A 217 -12.33 -7.90 14.61
N GLN A 218 -13.16 -8.10 13.58
CA GLN A 218 -14.31 -9.00 13.67
C GLN A 218 -13.88 -10.44 13.96
N PHE A 219 -12.83 -10.92 13.28
CA PHE A 219 -12.26 -12.25 13.53
C PHE A 219 -11.69 -12.42 14.95
N LEU A 220 -11.12 -11.36 15.51
CA LEU A 220 -10.58 -11.34 16.87
C LEU A 220 -11.65 -11.09 17.96
N ASP A 221 -12.93 -11.13 17.60
CA ASP A 221 -14.05 -10.81 18.48
C ASP A 221 -13.88 -9.42 19.14
N ARG A 222 -13.60 -8.42 18.30
CA ARG A 222 -13.52 -6.99 18.65
C ARG A 222 -14.53 -6.15 17.85
N PRO A 223 -15.84 -6.45 17.96
CA PRO A 223 -16.88 -5.78 17.19
C PRO A 223 -16.99 -4.28 17.49
N VAL A 224 -16.71 -3.88 18.73
CA VAL A 224 -16.73 -2.46 19.15
C VAL A 224 -15.67 -1.66 18.38
N LEU A 225 -14.44 -2.17 18.29
CA LEU A 225 -13.36 -1.53 17.54
C LEU A 225 -13.63 -1.58 16.03
N ALA A 226 -14.18 -2.69 15.51
CA ALA A 226 -14.55 -2.80 14.10
C ALA A 226 -15.59 -1.74 13.70
N LYS A 227 -16.63 -1.54 14.52
CA LYS A 227 -17.63 -0.47 14.30
C LYS A 227 -17.00 0.92 14.33
N ALA A 228 -16.10 1.16 15.29
CA ALA A 228 -15.42 2.45 15.44
C ALA A 228 -14.58 2.86 14.21
N LEU A 229 -14.17 1.93 13.34
CA LEU A 229 -13.47 2.27 12.10
C LEU A 229 -14.37 2.98 11.06
N THR A 230 -15.68 2.70 11.09
CA THR A 230 -16.64 3.27 10.13
C THR A 230 -17.24 4.58 10.63
N ASN A 231 -17.48 4.68 11.94
CA ASN A 231 -17.99 5.88 12.60
C ASN A 231 -17.29 6.07 13.94
N PRO A 232 -16.06 6.64 13.94
CA PRO A 232 -15.26 6.77 15.16
C PRO A 232 -15.94 7.64 16.21
N ASN A 233 -16.72 8.65 15.82
CA ASN A 233 -17.43 9.53 16.76
C ASN A 233 -18.94 9.20 16.84
N GLY A 234 -19.32 7.99 16.44
CA GLY A 234 -20.71 7.55 16.46
C GLY A 234 -21.23 7.42 17.90
N PRO A 235 -22.51 7.79 18.15
CA PRO A 235 -23.11 7.65 19.48
C PRO A 235 -23.25 6.19 19.94
N GLU A 236 -23.08 5.23 19.02
CA GLU A 236 -23.22 3.79 19.27
C GLU A 236 -22.04 3.18 20.03
N VAL A 237 -20.88 3.86 20.08
CA VAL A 237 -19.66 3.33 20.69
C VAL A 237 -19.05 4.41 21.58
N THR A 238 -19.16 4.24 22.90
CA THR A 238 -18.58 5.21 23.84
C THR A 238 -17.06 5.07 23.91
N MET A 239 -16.37 6.14 24.35
CA MET A 239 -14.91 6.10 24.56
C MET A 239 -14.50 5.03 25.57
N GLU A 240 -15.34 4.75 26.56
CA GLU A 240 -15.10 3.71 27.56
C GLU A 240 -15.23 2.30 26.94
N ASP A 241 -16.22 2.09 26.07
CA ASP A 241 -16.39 0.83 25.34
C ASP A 241 -15.18 0.56 24.44
N LYS A 242 -14.66 1.59 23.77
CA LYS A 242 -13.42 1.49 23.01
C LYS A 242 -12.27 1.07 23.91
N ARG A 243 -12.00 1.77 25.02
CA ARG A 243 -10.90 1.44 25.95
C ARG A 243 -10.95 -0.01 26.42
N LYS A 244 -12.13 -0.48 26.84
CA LYS A 244 -12.33 -1.87 27.24
C LYS A 244 -12.06 -2.85 26.09
N ALA A 245 -12.45 -2.50 24.86
CA ALA A 245 -12.22 -3.37 23.71
C ALA A 245 -10.73 -3.50 23.32
N PHE A 246 -9.83 -2.63 23.82
CA PHE A 246 -8.38 -2.82 23.70
C PHE A 246 -7.83 -3.86 24.70
N GLU A 247 -8.57 -4.22 25.75
CA GLU A 247 -8.11 -5.20 26.73
C GLU A 247 -7.90 -6.57 26.09
N GLY A 248 -6.80 -7.23 26.46
CA GLY A 248 -6.41 -8.54 25.93
C GLY A 248 -5.80 -8.54 24.52
N LEU A 249 -5.70 -7.38 23.85
CA LEU A 249 -4.90 -7.26 22.63
C LEU A 249 -3.41 -7.10 22.98
N ILE A 250 -2.57 -7.98 22.44
CA ILE A 250 -1.12 -7.91 22.60
C ILE A 250 -0.59 -6.99 21.50
N LEU A 251 -0.40 -5.72 21.84
CA LEU A 251 0.05 -4.68 20.91
C LEU A 251 1.36 -4.07 21.41
N THR A 252 2.27 -3.81 20.48
CA THR A 252 3.37 -2.87 20.70
C THR A 252 2.83 -1.44 20.85
N GLU A 253 3.65 -0.53 21.37
CA GLU A 253 3.26 0.89 21.52
C GLU A 253 2.85 1.52 20.19
N GLU A 254 3.58 1.20 19.12
CA GLU A 254 3.32 1.70 17.76
C GLU A 254 2.02 1.15 17.16
N GLU A 255 1.76 -0.15 17.35
CA GLU A 255 0.51 -0.79 16.93
C GLU A 255 -0.69 -0.24 17.70
N ARG A 256 -0.53 -0.09 19.02
CA ARG A 256 -1.56 0.52 19.88
C ARG A 256 -1.84 1.94 19.40
N TRP A 257 -0.80 2.75 19.20
CA TRP A 257 -0.94 4.12 18.71
C TRP A 257 -1.73 4.18 17.40
N THR A 258 -1.36 3.35 16.43
CA THR A 258 -2.04 3.28 15.13
C THR A 258 -3.51 2.88 15.29
N LEU A 259 -3.80 1.87 16.11
CA LEU A 259 -5.16 1.40 16.34
C LEU A 259 -6.02 2.43 17.09
N GLU A 260 -5.45 3.14 18.08
CA GLU A 260 -6.13 4.23 18.80
C GLU A 260 -6.51 5.39 17.87
N GLU A 261 -5.63 5.73 16.93
CA GLU A 261 -5.87 6.82 15.97
C GLU A 261 -6.97 6.46 14.97
N VAL A 262 -6.89 5.30 14.31
CA VAL A 262 -7.89 4.88 13.32
C VAL A 262 -9.27 4.58 13.93
N THR A 263 -9.34 4.30 15.23
CA THR A 263 -10.61 4.11 15.96
C THR A 263 -11.13 5.39 16.61
N GLY A 264 -10.41 6.52 16.49
CA GLY A 264 -10.75 7.79 17.13
C GLY A 264 -10.77 7.72 18.65
N LEU A 265 -9.96 6.84 19.26
CA LEU A 265 -9.72 6.86 20.71
C LEU A 265 -8.77 8.00 21.09
N ARG A 266 -7.85 8.34 20.18
CA ARG A 266 -7.15 9.62 20.18
C ARG A 266 -7.99 10.59 19.37
N ALA A 267 -8.95 11.26 20.01
CA ALA A 267 -9.47 12.49 19.44
C ALA A 267 -8.31 13.48 19.36
N GLU A 268 -8.03 14.03 18.18
CA GLU A 268 -7.35 15.32 18.12
C GLU A 268 -8.18 16.27 18.98
N VAL A 269 -7.56 16.86 20.00
CA VAL A 269 -8.10 18.04 20.66
C VAL A 269 -8.02 19.16 19.62
N GLN A 270 -9.00 19.24 18.73
CA GLN A 270 -9.32 20.47 18.01
C GLN A 270 -10.53 21.09 18.69
N ASP A 271 -10.25 21.76 19.80
CA ASP A 271 -10.99 22.93 20.25
C ASP A 271 -9.91 23.96 20.61
N GLU A 272 -9.26 24.55 19.60
CA GLU A 272 -8.78 25.90 19.80
C GLU A 272 -10.05 26.76 19.86
N PRO A 273 -10.33 27.46 20.98
CA PRO A 273 -11.37 28.47 20.95
C PRO A 273 -10.96 29.48 19.89
N GLN A 274 -11.83 29.71 18.90
CA GLN A 274 -11.77 30.94 18.12
C GLN A 274 -11.83 32.09 19.12
N GLU A 275 -10.68 32.67 19.45
CA GLU A 275 -10.65 34.01 20.01
C GLU A 275 -11.26 34.92 18.94
N ASP A 276 -12.53 35.27 19.15
CA ASP A 276 -13.18 36.41 18.56
C ASP A 276 -12.32 37.66 18.86
N HIS A 277 -11.30 37.89 18.05
CA HIS A 277 -10.66 39.19 17.95
C HIS A 277 -11.57 40.11 17.14
N LEU A 278 -12.69 40.50 17.76
CA LEU A 278 -13.33 41.78 17.51
C LEU A 278 -12.33 42.88 17.89
N ARG A 279 -11.45 43.24 16.95
CA ARG A 279 -10.72 44.51 17.00
C ARG A 279 -11.69 45.62 16.66
N ASP A 280 -12.39 46.08 17.69
CA ASP A 280 -13.08 47.34 17.68
C ASP A 280 -12.03 48.46 17.92
N VAL A 281 -11.48 49.02 16.84
CA VAL A 281 -10.65 50.23 16.92
C VAL A 281 -10.98 51.14 15.74
N ARG A 282 -12.12 51.82 15.84
CA ARG A 282 -12.28 53.19 15.33
C ARG A 282 -13.02 54.03 16.35
N SER A 283 -12.26 54.59 17.28
CA SER A 283 -12.67 55.79 18.00
C SER A 283 -11.44 56.57 18.44
N LEU A 284 -11.38 57.81 17.91
CA LEU A 284 -10.52 58.96 18.23
C LEU A 284 -9.15 59.01 17.55
#